data_AF-A0A1Q5BPK4-F1
#
_entry.id   AF-A0A1Q5BPK4-F1
#
_cell.length_a   1.000
_cell.length_b   1.000
_cell.length_c   1.000
_cell.angle_alpha   90.00
_cell.angle_beta   90.00
_cell.angle_gamma   90.00
#
_symmetry.space_group_name_H-M   'P 1'
#
loop_
_entity.id
_entity.type
_entity.pdbx_description
1 polymer ?
#
loop_
_entity_poly.entity_id
_entity_poly.type
_entity_poly.pdbx_seq_one_letter_code
_entity_poly.pdbx_strand_id
1 'polypeptide(L)'
;MSSTTRITVTLPSDQVAELRKLPDNVSGYAAEAVTRRTRHQFLGDDLRRHEEEHGPFTDEELVEAHGKFFGSTSPSTGADAA
;
A
#
# COMPACT_ATOMS: atom_id res chain seq x y z
N MET A 1 -17.55 1.95 19.60
CA MET A 1 -16.22 2.41 20.07
C MET A 1 -15.23 1.32 19.72
N SER A 2 -14.34 1.55 18.76
CA SER A 2 -13.32 0.57 18.38
C SER A 2 -12.40 0.32 19.57
N SER A 3 -12.19 -0.95 19.94
CA SER A 3 -11.27 -1.30 21.02
C SER A 3 -9.85 -0.92 20.61
N THR A 4 -9.17 -0.09 21.39
CA THR A 4 -7.77 0.30 21.16
C THR A 4 -6.87 -0.38 22.18
N THR A 5 -5.85 -1.10 21.73
CA THR A 5 -4.85 -1.74 22.62
C THR A 5 -3.61 -0.84 22.71
N ARG A 6 -3.18 -0.51 23.93
CA ARG A 6 -1.91 0.21 24.14
C ARG A 6 -0.74 -0.74 23.90
N ILE A 7 0.20 -0.31 23.08
CA ILE A 7 1.46 -1.01 22.82
C ILE A 7 2.63 -0.09 23.10
N THR A 8 3.77 -0.66 23.47
CA THR A 8 5.05 0.06 23.59
C THR A 8 5.92 -0.34 22.42
N VAL A 9 6.39 0.64 21.66
CA VAL A 9 7.25 0.41 20.47
C VAL A 9 8.51 1.26 20.56
N THR A 10 9.63 0.70 20.12
CA THR A 10 10.90 1.41 20.01
C THR A 10 11.05 1.90 18.57
N LEU A 11 11.29 3.19 18.39
CA LEU A 11 11.51 3.82 17.10
C LEU A 11 12.86 4.56 17.09
N PRO A 12 13.50 4.70 15.92
CA PRO A 12 14.67 5.57 15.74
C PRO A 12 14.40 6.99 16.23
N SER A 13 15.38 7.61 16.88
CA SER A 13 15.23 8.91 17.55
C SER A 13 14.93 10.06 16.59
N ASP A 14 15.46 9.99 15.37
CA ASP A 14 15.14 10.88 14.25
C ASP A 14 13.65 10.79 13.85
N GLN A 15 13.10 9.59 13.76
CA GLN A 15 11.68 9.39 13.45
C GLN A 15 10.77 9.89 14.58
N VAL A 16 11.17 9.70 15.84
CA VAL A 16 10.43 10.24 17.00
C VAL A 16 10.44 11.77 17.00
N ALA A 17 11.54 12.40 16.57
CA ALA A 17 11.64 13.85 16.46
C ALA A 17 10.67 14.41 15.41
N GLU A 18 10.53 13.74 14.26
CA GLU A 18 9.55 14.12 13.23
C GLU A 18 8.11 13.92 13.72
N LEU A 19 7.83 12.82 14.41
CA LEU A 19 6.50 12.54 14.98
C LEU A 19 6.06 13.60 16.01
N ARG A 20 7.00 14.20 16.73
CA ARG A 20 6.72 15.26 17.71
C ARG A 20 6.40 16.62 17.08
N LYS A 21 6.71 16.82 15.80
CA LYS A 21 6.36 18.04 15.06
C LYS A 21 4.91 18.03 14.57
N LEU A 22 4.26 16.87 14.57
CA LEU A 22 2.85 16.74 14.20
C LEU A 22 1.94 17.19 15.36
N PRO A 23 0.88 17.97 15.08
CA PRO A 23 0.22 18.75 16.11
C PRO A 23 -0.57 17.94 17.16
N ASP A 24 -1.18 16.78 16.87
CA ASP A 24 -2.23 16.31 17.80
C ASP A 24 -2.38 14.80 18.07
N ASN A 25 -1.80 13.86 17.31
CA ASN A 25 -1.82 12.45 17.73
C ASN A 25 -0.74 11.54 17.10
N VAL A 26 0.23 11.10 17.90
CA VAL A 26 1.14 10.03 17.47
C VAL A 26 0.38 8.71 17.25
N SER A 27 -0.66 8.45 18.04
CA SER A 27 -1.48 7.25 17.94
C SER A 27 -2.33 7.19 16.67
N GLY A 28 -2.90 8.32 16.21
CA GLY A 28 -3.68 8.37 14.98
C GLY A 28 -2.79 8.26 13.75
N TYR A 29 -1.66 8.97 13.74
CA TYR A 29 -0.63 8.80 12.71
C TYR A 29 -0.14 7.34 12.62
N ALA A 30 0.14 6.71 13.76
CA ALA A 30 0.54 5.30 13.80
C ALA A 30 -0.57 4.38 13.26
N ALA A 31 -1.83 4.62 13.62
CA ALA A 31 -2.95 3.83 13.12
C ALA A 31 -3.13 3.95 11.59
N GLU A 32 -3.01 5.15 11.04
CA GLU A 32 -3.07 5.38 9.59
C GLU A 32 -1.89 4.74 8.85
N ALA A 33 -0.68 4.90 9.38
CA ALA A 33 0.53 4.31 8.82
C ALA A 33 0.46 2.77 8.83
N VAL A 34 -0.02 2.17 9.93
CA VAL A 34 -0.26 0.72 10.02
C VAL A 34 -1.34 0.31 9.04
N THR A 35 -2.47 1.01 8.95
CA THR A 35 -3.55 0.69 7.99
C THR A 35 -3.05 0.70 6.55
N ARG A 36 -2.27 1.73 6.17
CA ARG A 36 -1.68 1.84 4.84
C ARG A 36 -0.66 0.72 4.57
N ARG A 37 0.18 0.40 5.55
CA ARG A 37 1.19 -0.65 5.42
C ARG A 37 0.58 -2.05 5.37
N THR A 38 -0.42 -2.32 6.19
CA THR A 38 -1.14 -3.60 6.25
C THR A 38 -1.87 -3.89 4.94
N ARG A 39 -2.48 -2.88 4.31
CA ARG A 39 -3.11 -3.03 2.99
C ARG A 39 -2.13 -3.53 1.91
N HIS A 40 -0.87 -3.12 1.98
CA HIS A 40 0.14 -3.48 0.97
C HIS A 40 0.89 -4.77 1.35
N GLN A 41 1.13 -5.04 2.64
CA GLN A 41 1.85 -6.23 3.07
C GLN A 41 1.08 -7.53 2.81
N PHE A 42 -0.23 -7.56 3.07
CA PHE A 42 -1.02 -8.76 2.80
C PHE A 42 -1.00 -9.13 1.32
N LEU A 43 -1.00 -8.14 0.43
CA LEU A 43 -0.92 -8.39 -1.00
C LEU A 43 0.43 -8.98 -1.40
N GLY A 44 1.54 -8.45 -0.88
CA GLY A 44 2.87 -8.99 -1.17
C GLY A 44 3.08 -10.41 -0.65
N ASP A 45 2.58 -10.70 0.55
CA ASP A 45 2.65 -12.04 1.12
C ASP A 45 1.79 -13.06 0.36
N ASP A 46 0.60 -12.64 -0.10
CA ASP A 46 -0.30 -13.49 -0.87
C ASP A 46 0.26 -13.79 -2.28
N LEU A 47 0.84 -12.78 -2.93
CA LEU A 47 1.53 -12.95 -4.22
C LEU A 47 2.75 -13.87 -4.08
N ARG A 48 3.57 -13.69 -3.04
CA ARG A 48 4.72 -14.57 -2.79
C ARG A 48 4.30 -16.01 -2.52
N ARG A 49 3.24 -16.23 -1.72
CA ARG A 49 2.69 -17.57 -1.50
C ARG A 49 2.22 -18.20 -2.81
N HIS A 50 1.56 -17.42 -3.67
CA HIS A 50 1.16 -17.90 -4.99
C HIS A 50 2.37 -18.30 -5.86
N GLU A 51 3.46 -17.52 -5.84
CA GLU A 51 4.69 -17.88 -6.56
C GLU A 51 5.36 -19.15 -6.01
N GLU A 52 5.30 -19.39 -4.70
CA GLU A 52 5.80 -20.62 -4.09
C GLU A 52 4.96 -21.85 -4.48
N GLU A 53 3.64 -21.70 -4.62
CA GLU A 53 2.71 -22.78 -4.96
C GLU A 53 2.61 -23.07 -6.47
N HIS A 54 2.74 -22.04 -7.32
CA HIS A 54 2.48 -22.12 -8.76
C HIS A 54 3.70 -21.80 -9.63
N GLY A 55 4.79 -21.31 -9.05
CA GLY A 55 5.95 -20.80 -9.78
C GLY A 55 5.85 -19.29 -10.05
N PRO A 56 6.95 -18.68 -10.55
CA PRO A 56 7.01 -17.23 -10.76
C PRO A 56 5.95 -16.76 -11.76
N PHE A 57 5.41 -15.56 -11.54
CA PHE A 57 4.49 -14.95 -12.50
C PHE A 57 5.20 -14.74 -13.85
N THR A 58 4.52 -15.13 -14.92
CA THR A 58 5.02 -14.94 -16.29
C THR A 58 4.75 -13.53 -16.78
N ASP A 59 5.54 -13.07 -17.76
CA ASP A 59 5.36 -11.75 -18.36
C ASP A 59 3.97 -11.60 -19.00
N GLU A 60 3.43 -12.68 -19.59
CA GLU A 60 2.09 -12.71 -20.15
C GLU A 60 0.99 -12.48 -19.10
N GLU A 61 1.10 -13.11 -17.93
CA GLU A 61 0.15 -12.96 -16.82
C GLU A 61 0.19 -11.55 -16.22
N LEU A 62 1.38 -10.95 -16.12
CA LEU A 62 1.56 -9.58 -15.64
C LEU A 62 0.93 -8.57 -16.61
N VAL A 63 1.10 -8.76 -17.92
CA VAL A 63 0.48 -7.91 -18.96
C VAL A 63 -1.04 -8.03 -18.92
N GLU A 64 -1.57 -9.25 -18.77
CA GLU A 64 -3.01 -9.47 -18.64
C GLU A 64 -3.58 -8.81 -17.38
N ALA A 65 -2.90 -8.96 -16.24
CA ALA A 65 -3.28 -8.34 -14.97
C ALA A 65 -3.27 -6.80 -15.08
N HIS A 66 -2.22 -6.22 -15.67
CA HIS A 66 -2.13 -4.77 -15.88
C HIS A 66 -3.29 -4.25 -16.74
N GLY A 67 -3.65 -4.97 -17.81
CA GLY A 67 -4.80 -4.63 -18.66
C GLY A 67 -6.14 -4.69 -17.93
N LYS A 68 -6.30 -5.61 -16.97
CA LYS A 68 -7.51 -5.72 -16.14
C LYS A 68 -7.59 -4.62 -15.07
N PHE A 69 -6.47 -4.27 -14.43
CA PHE A 69 -6.45 -3.30 -13.34
C PHE A 69 -6.49 -1.84 -13.78
N PHE A 70 -5.76 -1.50 -14.85
CA PHE A 70 -5.67 -0.13 -15.35
C PHE A 70 -6.59 0.13 -16.54
N GLY A 71 -7.30 -0.91 -16.99
CA GLY A 71 -8.02 -0.90 -18.26
C GLY A 71 -7.05 -0.89 -19.45
N SER A 72 -7.54 -1.28 -20.62
CA SER A 72 -6.82 -0.92 -21.85
C SER A 72 -6.79 0.60 -21.90
N THR A 73 -5.59 1.21 -21.82
CA THR A 73 -5.43 2.60 -22.24
C THR A 73 -5.70 2.61 -23.74
N SER A 74 -6.97 2.67 -24.13
CA SER A 74 -7.31 3.33 -25.37
C SER A 74 -6.90 4.78 -25.15
N PRO A 75 -5.94 5.33 -25.90
CA PRO A 75 -5.76 6.76 -25.90
C PRO A 75 -7.10 7.32 -26.37
N SER A 76 -7.87 7.91 -25.45
CA SER A 76 -9.00 8.72 -25.84
C SER A 76 -8.41 9.92 -26.57
N THR A 77 -8.34 9.78 -27.89
CA THR A 77 -8.24 10.88 -28.85
C THR A 77 -9.41 11.81 -28.58
N GLY A 78 -9.18 12.74 -27.66
CA GLY A 78 -9.98 13.94 -27.46
C GLY A 78 -9.14 15.14 -27.87
N ALA A 79 -8.81 15.19 -29.16
CA ALA A 79 -8.62 16.48 -29.80
C ALA A 79 -9.96 17.19 -29.77
N ASP A 80 -10.05 18.33 -29.10
CA ASP A 80 -10.29 19.58 -29.82
C ASP A 80 -10.02 20.79 -28.93
N ALA A 81 -9.26 21.71 -29.50
CA ALA A 81 -9.05 23.06 -29.02
C ALA A 81 -10.20 23.93 -29.52
N ALA A 82 -10.76 24.77 -28.65
CA ALA A 82 -11.43 26.03 -29.00
C ALA A 82 -11.49 26.95 -27.77
#